data_AF-A0A4U1IXI9-F1
#
_entry.id   AF-A0A4U1IXI9-F1
#
_cell.length_a   1.000
_cell.length_b   1.000
_cell.length_c   1.000
_cell.angle_alpha   90.00
_cell.angle_beta   90.00
_cell.angle_gamma   90.00
#
_symmetry.space_group_name_H-M   'P 1'
#
loop_
_entity.id
_entity.type
_entity.pdbx_description
1 polymer ?
#
loop_
_entity_poly.entity_id
_entity_poly.type
_entity_poly.pdbx_seq_one_letter_code
_entity_poly.pdbx_strand_id
1 'polypeptide(L)'
;MHSRVPVLASLALLVATTLTACGDDKSKTGAAPSATASAAAAPTEPAPPPKPKTMPALIVDSLGPYIGQIRVDMKQEKWPEKLTAAVKDLPINGQQVTLIAEKKARTPDVAAVVAELGRAGAPTILIKTDGRDDVPKELLVTPPDKVSNPPGCSVTVMVLKDLSTAVWPFKGGLGKKQRKGFAGPDLSNTGDAIKKDLAICDSSFAFFSADDTVSWEMAYNLAGTLKVVDEKSDKKKIDTLVLLGEAPVAGRAVTLKK
;
A
#
# COMPACT_ATOMS: atom_id res chain seq x y z
N MET A 1 -50.18 18.79 12.18
CA MET A 1 -51.45 18.06 12.39
C MET A 1 -51.42 16.78 11.55
N HIS A 2 -51.72 15.61 12.13
CA HIS A 2 -51.88 14.29 11.47
C HIS A 2 -50.67 13.81 10.61
N SER A 3 -49.76 12.91 11.03
CA SER A 3 -49.83 11.69 11.84
C SER A 3 -50.67 10.54 11.24
N ARG A 4 -49.99 9.44 10.86
CA ARG A 4 -50.46 8.03 10.98
C ARG A 4 -49.36 7.02 10.60
N VAL A 5 -48.94 6.22 11.58
CA VAL A 5 -48.29 4.91 11.45
C VAL A 5 -49.30 3.86 11.92
N PRO A 6 -49.57 2.79 11.15
CA PRO A 6 -49.78 1.43 11.70
C PRO A 6 -49.38 0.25 10.75
N VAL A 7 -49.28 -1.05 11.12
CA VAL A 7 -48.99 -1.82 12.37
C VAL A 7 -48.77 -3.32 11.99
N LEU A 8 -47.74 -4.00 12.54
CA LEU A 8 -47.56 -5.50 12.64
C LEU A 8 -47.51 -6.32 11.31
N ALA A 9 -47.09 -7.60 11.25
CA ALA A 9 -47.07 -8.67 12.27
C ALA A 9 -45.95 -9.72 12.13
N SER A 10 -45.78 -10.49 13.20
CA SER A 10 -44.81 -11.59 13.41
C SER A 10 -45.21 -12.91 12.73
N LEU A 11 -44.23 -13.80 12.53
CA LEU A 11 -44.45 -15.24 12.75
C LEU A 11 -43.17 -15.94 13.21
N ALA A 12 -43.28 -16.78 14.22
CA ALA A 12 -42.20 -17.65 14.71
C ALA A 12 -42.53 -19.11 14.35
N LEU A 13 -41.52 -19.97 14.22
CA LEU A 13 -41.72 -21.39 14.42
C LEU A 13 -40.50 -22.05 15.07
N LEU A 14 -40.79 -22.78 16.15
CA LEU A 14 -39.85 -23.58 16.93
C LEU A 14 -40.01 -25.04 16.47
N VAL A 15 -38.92 -25.76 16.21
CA VAL A 15 -38.93 -27.25 16.27
C VAL A 15 -37.63 -27.71 16.90
N ALA A 16 -37.75 -28.54 17.93
CA ALA A 16 -36.65 -29.25 18.57
C ALA A 16 -36.91 -30.76 18.48
N THR A 17 -35.85 -31.55 18.31
CA THR A 17 -35.84 -32.98 18.60
C THR A 17 -34.48 -33.40 19.19
N THR A 18 -34.51 -34.44 20.00
CA THR A 18 -33.47 -34.82 20.97
C THR A 18 -33.15 -36.33 20.85
N LEU A 19 -32.17 -36.79 21.66
CA LEU A 19 -31.83 -38.21 21.94
C LEU A 19 -31.00 -38.92 20.83
N THR A 20 -30.11 -39.88 21.06
CA THR A 20 -29.43 -40.47 22.25
C THR A 20 -28.35 -41.45 21.76
N ALA A 21 -27.22 -41.61 22.48
CA ALA A 21 -26.55 -42.91 22.68
C ALA A 21 -25.36 -42.79 23.67
N CYS A 22 -25.21 -43.76 24.58
CA CYS A 22 -24.14 -43.83 25.58
C CYS A 22 -22.98 -44.75 25.13
N GLY A 23 -21.85 -44.67 25.83
CA GLY A 23 -20.69 -45.55 25.64
C GLY A 23 -19.62 -45.37 26.72
N ASP A 24 -19.95 -45.74 27.96
CA ASP A 24 -19.03 -45.78 29.11
C ASP A 24 -18.22 -47.10 29.05
N ASP A 25 -16.89 -47.07 29.25
CA ASP A 25 -16.19 -48.18 29.90
C ASP A 25 -14.83 -47.76 30.51
N LYS A 26 -14.33 -48.55 31.47
CA LYS A 26 -13.60 -48.03 32.64
C LYS A 26 -12.38 -48.86 33.05
N SER A 27 -11.41 -48.18 33.68
CA SER A 27 -10.25 -48.75 34.42
C SER A 27 -9.04 -49.15 33.55
N LYS A 28 -7.78 -49.16 34.03
CA LYS A 28 -7.32 -49.46 35.40
C LYS A 28 -5.96 -48.81 35.76
N THR A 29 -5.71 -48.67 37.06
CA THR A 29 -4.55 -48.04 37.72
C THR A 29 -3.32 -48.96 37.85
N GLY A 30 -2.10 -48.39 37.95
CA GLY A 30 -0.87 -49.07 38.41
C GLY A 30 0.40 -48.41 37.84
N ALA A 31 0.95 -47.37 38.47
CA ALA A 31 1.93 -47.42 39.57
C ALA A 31 3.41 -47.58 39.10
N ALA A 32 4.25 -46.60 39.46
CA ALA A 32 5.69 -46.54 39.15
C ALA A 32 6.53 -47.44 40.08
N PRO A 33 7.85 -47.58 39.83
CA PRO A 33 8.76 -46.66 40.54
C PRO A 33 10.07 -46.26 39.80
N SER A 34 10.79 -45.33 40.44
CA SER A 34 12.25 -45.10 40.36
C SER A 34 12.89 -44.51 39.09
N ALA A 35 12.87 -43.17 39.06
CA ALA A 35 14.04 -42.30 38.97
C ALA A 35 15.37 -42.84 38.40
N THR A 36 15.80 -42.22 37.29
CA THR A 36 17.22 -41.93 37.02
C THR A 36 17.31 -40.47 36.58
N ALA A 37 17.91 -39.61 37.40
CA ALA A 37 18.08 -38.20 37.07
C ALA A 37 19.22 -38.01 36.06
N SER A 38 18.90 -38.02 34.77
CA SER A 38 19.81 -37.55 33.73
C SER A 38 19.67 -36.03 33.61
N ALA A 39 20.76 -35.30 33.83
CA ALA A 39 20.78 -33.85 33.68
C ALA A 39 20.59 -33.47 32.21
N ALA A 40 19.37 -33.11 31.83
CA ALA A 40 19.09 -32.58 30.51
C ALA A 40 19.86 -31.27 30.32
N ALA A 41 20.77 -31.24 29.34
CA ALA A 41 21.37 -30.00 28.88
C ALA A 41 20.26 -29.04 28.46
N ALA A 42 20.38 -27.76 28.84
CA ALA A 42 19.45 -26.74 28.41
C ALA A 42 19.34 -26.74 26.87
N PRO A 43 18.13 -26.70 26.29
CA PRO A 43 18.00 -26.60 24.84
C PRO A 43 18.75 -25.37 24.35
N THR A 44 19.77 -25.58 23.52
CA THR A 44 20.44 -24.49 22.82
C THR A 44 19.39 -23.76 22.00
N GLU A 45 19.23 -22.46 22.26
CA GLU A 45 18.26 -21.63 21.55
C GLU A 45 18.50 -21.77 20.03
N PRO A 46 17.47 -22.11 19.22
CA PRO A 46 17.65 -22.30 17.79
C PRO A 46 18.26 -21.05 17.18
N ALA A 47 19.43 -21.19 16.54
CA ALA A 47 20.11 -20.07 15.92
C ALA A 47 19.14 -19.35 14.96
N PRO A 48 19.04 -18.01 15.02
CA PRO A 48 18.07 -17.27 14.22
C PRO A 48 18.27 -17.59 12.74
N PRO A 49 17.18 -17.77 11.97
CA PRO A 49 17.27 -18.23 10.59
C PRO A 49 18.21 -17.32 9.78
N PRO A 50 19.11 -17.89 8.96
CA PRO A 50 20.15 -17.12 8.30
C PRO A 50 19.53 -16.07 7.37
N LYS A 51 19.95 -14.80 7.53
CA LYS A 51 19.45 -13.68 6.72
C LYS A 51 19.58 -13.99 5.22
N PRO A 52 18.58 -13.65 4.38
CA PRO A 52 18.64 -13.91 2.95
C PRO A 52 19.89 -13.29 2.31
N LYS A 53 20.71 -14.12 1.64
CA LYS A 53 21.91 -13.66 0.91
C LYS A 53 21.56 -12.85 -0.35
N THR A 54 20.34 -13.00 -0.84
CA THR A 54 19.78 -12.32 -2.00
C THR A 54 18.53 -11.55 -1.59
N MET A 55 18.24 -10.43 -2.25
CA MET A 55 17.00 -9.70 -2.03
C MET A 55 15.82 -10.63 -2.36
N PRO A 56 14.89 -10.88 -1.42
CA PRO A 56 13.73 -11.72 -1.70
C PRO A 56 12.74 -11.00 -2.62
N ALA A 57 11.76 -11.75 -3.15
CA ALA A 57 10.65 -11.16 -3.87
C ALA A 57 9.86 -10.22 -2.94
N LEU A 58 9.68 -8.97 -3.39
CA LEU A 58 8.84 -7.97 -2.75
C LEU A 58 7.64 -7.73 -3.67
N ILE A 59 6.47 -8.20 -3.25
CA ILE A 59 5.24 -8.17 -4.04
C ILE A 59 4.14 -7.50 -3.21
N VAL A 60 3.33 -6.65 -3.82
CA VAL A 60 2.06 -6.18 -3.24
C VAL A 60 0.94 -6.56 -4.19
N ASP A 61 -0.03 -7.30 -3.68
CA ASP A 61 -1.20 -7.76 -4.45
C ASP A 61 -2.52 -7.40 -3.75
N SER A 62 -3.64 -7.92 -4.26
CA SER A 62 -4.99 -7.68 -3.72
C SER A 62 -5.25 -8.11 -2.25
N LEU A 63 -4.43 -8.97 -1.65
CA LEU A 63 -4.46 -9.32 -0.22
C LEU A 63 -3.24 -8.77 0.55
N GLY A 64 -2.61 -7.71 0.04
CA GLY A 64 -1.57 -6.95 0.75
C GLY A 64 -0.11 -7.36 0.46
N PRO A 65 0.85 -6.82 1.23
CA PRO A 65 2.28 -7.04 1.01
C PRO A 65 2.74 -8.49 1.29
N TYR A 66 3.54 -9.02 0.38
CA TYR A 66 4.24 -10.28 0.49
C TYR A 66 5.75 -10.05 0.34
N ILE A 67 6.48 -10.29 1.43
CA ILE A 67 7.90 -9.98 1.58
C ILE A 67 8.64 -11.28 1.84
N GLY A 68 9.22 -11.85 0.77
CA GLY A 68 9.89 -13.15 0.76
C GLY A 68 8.97 -14.33 1.03
N GLN A 69 8.69 -14.60 2.30
CA GLN A 69 7.78 -15.65 2.77
C GLN A 69 6.73 -15.11 3.76
N ILE A 70 6.81 -13.83 4.12
CA ILE A 70 5.92 -13.21 5.10
C ILE A 70 4.79 -12.49 4.37
N ARG A 71 3.55 -12.88 4.66
CA ARG A 71 2.34 -12.16 4.23
C ARG A 71 1.88 -11.21 5.32
N VAL A 72 1.77 -9.92 4.99
CA VAL A 72 1.24 -8.89 5.88
C VAL A 72 -0.21 -8.62 5.52
N ASP A 73 -1.12 -8.99 6.43
CA ASP A 73 -2.53 -8.63 6.32
C ASP A 73 -2.75 -7.23 6.91
N MET A 74 -2.88 -6.25 6.02
CA MET A 74 -3.05 -4.83 6.32
C MET A 74 -4.37 -4.50 7.06
N LYS A 75 -5.25 -5.49 7.28
CA LYS A 75 -6.49 -5.33 8.05
C LYS A 75 -6.33 -5.66 9.53
N GLN A 76 -5.21 -6.26 9.93
CA GLN A 76 -4.93 -6.62 11.32
C GLN A 76 -4.35 -5.43 12.07
N GLU A 77 -4.78 -5.17 13.30
CA GLU A 77 -4.33 -4.03 14.11
C GLU A 77 -2.80 -3.93 14.22
N LYS A 78 -2.10 -5.08 14.26
CA LYS A 78 -0.63 -5.19 14.33
C LYS A 78 0.06 -5.40 12.97
N TRP A 79 -0.53 -4.89 11.88
CA TRP A 79 0.11 -4.93 10.56
C TRP A 79 1.40 -4.08 10.49
N PRO A 80 1.51 -2.88 11.13
CA PRO A 80 2.71 -2.05 10.99
C PRO A 80 3.97 -2.72 11.56
N GLU A 81 3.86 -3.37 12.72
CA GLU A 81 4.97 -4.07 13.36
C GLU A 81 5.38 -5.30 12.56
N LYS A 82 4.41 -6.03 11.98
CA LYS A 82 4.68 -7.16 11.08
C LYS A 82 5.40 -6.71 9.80
N LEU A 83 4.97 -5.60 9.19
CA LEU A 83 5.62 -5.04 8.01
C LEU A 83 7.03 -4.56 8.33
N THR A 84 7.19 -3.82 9.43
CA THR A 84 8.48 -3.36 9.95
C THR A 84 9.44 -4.54 10.20
N ALA A 85 8.96 -5.61 10.82
CA ALA A 85 9.78 -6.81 11.06
C ALA A 85 10.20 -7.48 9.75
N ALA A 86 9.25 -7.71 8.83
CA ALA A 86 9.53 -8.32 7.53
C ALA A 86 10.53 -7.51 6.68
N VAL A 87 10.52 -6.19 6.80
CA VAL A 87 11.44 -5.29 6.10
C VAL A 87 12.82 -5.20 6.77
N LYS A 88 12.91 -5.27 8.11
CA LYS A 88 14.17 -5.18 8.86
C LYS A 88 15.18 -6.29 8.56
N ASP A 89 14.71 -7.46 8.17
CA ASP A 89 15.58 -8.60 7.82
C ASP A 89 16.05 -8.58 6.35
N LEU A 90 15.63 -7.60 5.56
CA LEU A 90 16.03 -7.44 4.16
C LEU A 90 17.46 -6.86 4.04
N PRO A 91 18.27 -7.33 3.07
CA PRO A 91 19.62 -6.81 2.82
C PRO A 91 19.60 -5.46 2.07
N ILE A 92 18.97 -4.43 2.65
CA ILE A 92 18.85 -3.08 2.08
C ILE A 92 20.13 -2.28 2.37
N ASN A 93 21.18 -2.58 1.60
CA ASN A 93 22.52 -2.00 1.78
C ASN A 93 22.65 -0.59 1.15
N GLY A 94 21.67 0.30 1.37
CA GLY A 94 21.61 1.62 0.73
C GLY A 94 21.41 1.58 -0.79
N GLN A 95 20.96 0.44 -1.32
CA GLN A 95 20.75 0.22 -2.76
C GLN A 95 19.28 0.41 -3.16
N GLN A 96 19.06 0.71 -4.44
CA GLN A 96 17.72 0.73 -5.02
C GLN A 96 17.02 -0.63 -4.84
N VAL A 97 15.80 -0.61 -4.32
CA VAL A 97 14.99 -1.82 -4.11
C VAL A 97 13.97 -1.95 -5.25
N THR A 98 13.74 -3.18 -5.74
CA THR A 98 12.65 -3.44 -6.70
C THR A 98 11.41 -3.92 -5.96
N LEU A 99 10.26 -3.30 -6.23
CA LEU A 99 8.96 -3.68 -5.68
C LEU A 99 8.03 -4.04 -6.84
N ILE A 100 7.44 -5.24 -6.83
CA ILE A 100 6.40 -5.61 -7.79
C ILE A 100 5.05 -5.25 -7.17
N ALA A 101 4.24 -4.44 -7.85
CA ALA A 101 2.90 -4.10 -7.41
C ALA A 101 1.88 -4.51 -8.49
N GLU A 102 0.95 -5.40 -8.14
CA GLU A 102 -0.08 -5.87 -9.07
C GLU A 102 -1.16 -4.81 -9.31
N LYS A 103 -1.80 -4.85 -10.48
CA LYS A 103 -2.92 -3.95 -10.86
C LYS A 103 -3.99 -3.81 -9.77
N LYS A 104 -4.31 -4.93 -9.10
CA LYS A 104 -5.37 -5.06 -8.08
C LYS A 104 -4.90 -4.81 -6.65
N ALA A 105 -3.63 -4.48 -6.42
CA ALA A 105 -3.16 -4.03 -5.12
C ALA A 105 -3.87 -2.73 -4.68
N ARG A 106 -3.88 -2.43 -3.39
CA ARG A 106 -4.38 -1.15 -2.88
C ARG A 106 -3.24 -0.13 -2.86
N THR A 107 -3.52 1.09 -3.31
CA THR A 107 -2.58 2.21 -3.26
C THR A 107 -1.96 2.45 -1.86
N PRO A 108 -2.72 2.50 -0.74
CA PRO A 108 -2.13 2.64 0.59
C PRO A 108 -1.20 1.47 0.98
N ASP A 109 -1.51 0.24 0.56
CA ASP A 109 -0.68 -0.93 0.88
C ASP A 109 0.68 -0.84 0.16
N VAL A 110 0.70 -0.41 -1.11
CA VAL A 110 1.95 -0.14 -1.86
C VAL A 110 2.74 1.01 -1.21
N ALA A 111 2.06 2.09 -0.83
CA ALA A 111 2.71 3.25 -0.23
C ALA A 111 3.30 2.96 1.16
N ALA A 112 2.64 2.12 1.96
CA ALA A 112 3.16 1.63 3.23
C ALA A 112 4.47 0.85 3.05
N VAL A 113 4.54 -0.04 2.06
CA VAL A 113 5.78 -0.78 1.73
C VAL A 113 6.89 0.16 1.28
N VAL A 114 6.60 1.13 0.40
CA VAL A 114 7.59 2.13 -0.04
C VAL A 114 8.14 2.95 1.14
N ALA A 115 7.28 3.32 2.10
CA ALA A 115 7.70 4.04 3.30
C ALA A 115 8.57 3.18 4.24
N GLU A 116 8.23 1.90 4.48
CA GLU A 116 9.08 1.02 5.31
C GLU A 116 10.42 0.70 4.63
N LEU A 117 10.45 0.49 3.31
CA LEU A 117 11.69 0.31 2.56
C LEU A 117 12.59 1.56 2.69
N GLY A 118 12.00 2.75 2.63
CA GLY A 118 12.70 4.02 2.90
C GLY A 118 13.28 4.08 4.31
N ARG A 119 12.48 3.79 5.34
CA ARG A 119 12.93 3.72 6.74
C ARG A 119 14.04 2.70 6.96
N ALA A 120 14.02 1.58 6.24
CA ALA A 120 15.07 0.55 6.28
C ALA A 120 16.31 0.87 5.43
N GLY A 121 16.36 2.04 4.79
CA GLY A 121 17.57 2.57 4.15
C GLY A 121 17.56 2.59 2.62
N ALA A 122 16.46 2.22 1.95
CA ALA A 122 16.37 2.33 0.50
C ALA A 122 16.34 3.82 0.09
N PRO A 123 17.26 4.29 -0.79
CA PRO A 123 17.20 5.67 -1.29
C PRO A 123 16.11 5.85 -2.34
N THR A 124 15.84 4.81 -3.13
CA THR A 124 14.84 4.76 -4.20
C THR A 124 14.24 3.36 -4.31
N ILE A 125 12.97 3.30 -4.73
CA ILE A 125 12.25 2.06 -5.04
C ILE A 125 11.85 2.10 -6.51
N LEU A 126 12.23 1.06 -7.25
CA LEU A 126 11.75 0.79 -8.60
C LEU A 126 10.48 -0.04 -8.52
N ILE A 127 9.32 0.61 -8.66
CA ILE A 127 8.02 -0.06 -8.62
C ILE A 127 7.70 -0.58 -10.03
N LYS A 128 7.59 -1.90 -10.17
CA LYS A 128 7.21 -2.57 -11.42
C LYS A 128 5.74 -2.96 -11.36
N THR A 129 5.00 -2.55 -12.38
CA THR A 129 3.60 -2.91 -12.57
C THR A 129 3.38 -3.11 -14.06
N ASP A 130 2.68 -4.18 -14.44
CA ASP A 130 2.10 -4.24 -15.77
C ASP A 130 1.02 -3.15 -15.87
N GLY A 131 1.39 -1.95 -16.29
CA GLY A 131 0.46 -0.83 -16.51
C GLY A 131 -0.21 -0.93 -17.87
N ARG A 132 -0.82 0.18 -18.33
CA ARG A 132 -1.13 0.35 -19.76
C ARG A 132 0.16 0.38 -20.59
N ASP A 133 0.07 0.16 -21.90
CA ASP A 133 1.23 0.13 -22.79
C ASP A 133 1.71 1.53 -23.22
N ASP A 134 0.92 2.57 -22.95
CA ASP A 134 1.24 3.98 -23.20
C ASP A 134 1.90 4.69 -21.99
N VAL A 135 2.24 3.95 -20.94
CA VAL A 135 2.99 4.42 -19.77
C VAL A 135 4.18 3.49 -19.45
N PRO A 136 5.23 3.97 -18.76
CA PRO A 136 6.34 3.12 -18.33
C PRO A 136 5.86 1.91 -17.51
N LYS A 137 6.43 0.72 -17.73
CA LYS A 137 6.18 -0.50 -16.93
C LYS A 137 6.98 -0.55 -15.62
N GLU A 138 7.84 0.44 -15.40
CA GLU A 138 8.58 0.65 -14.15
C GLU A 138 8.57 2.14 -13.77
N LEU A 139 8.36 2.45 -12.49
CA LEU A 139 8.43 3.81 -11.93
C LEU A 139 9.48 3.87 -10.83
N LEU A 140 10.46 4.77 -10.98
CA LEU A 140 11.40 5.10 -9.91
C LEU A 140 10.77 6.11 -8.95
N VAL A 141 10.62 5.72 -7.68
CA VAL A 141 9.98 6.51 -6.62
C VAL A 141 10.96 6.71 -5.47
N THR A 142 10.99 7.93 -4.93
CA THR A 142 11.74 8.29 -3.73
C THR A 142 10.81 8.19 -2.51
N PRO A 143 11.21 7.48 -1.43
CA PRO A 143 10.45 7.42 -0.18
C PRO A 143 10.15 8.79 0.43
N PRO A 144 8.97 9.01 1.03
CA PRO A 144 8.60 10.29 1.65
C PRO A 144 9.56 10.79 2.74
N ASP A 145 10.23 9.88 3.48
CA ASP A 145 11.18 10.22 4.54
C ASP A 145 12.52 10.76 4.01
N LYS A 146 12.88 10.40 2.77
CA LYS A 146 14.09 10.87 2.07
C LYS A 146 13.90 12.24 1.41
N VAL A 147 12.67 12.74 1.34
CA VAL A 147 12.32 14.03 0.73
C VAL A 147 12.51 15.16 1.76
N SER A 148 13.26 16.20 1.38
CA SER A 148 13.42 17.41 2.18
C SER A 148 13.07 18.67 1.38
N ASN A 149 12.39 19.62 2.04
CA ASN A 149 12.05 20.96 1.54
C ASN A 149 11.56 21.03 0.07
N PRO A 150 10.53 20.26 -0.33
CA PRO A 150 10.01 20.33 -1.69
C PRO A 150 9.44 21.73 -2.00
N PRO A 151 9.74 22.32 -3.18
CA PRO A 151 9.21 23.63 -3.55
C PRO A 151 7.68 23.67 -3.49
N GLY A 152 7.10 24.74 -2.95
CA GLY A 152 5.64 24.83 -2.80
C GLY A 152 4.83 24.77 -4.10
N CYS A 153 5.45 25.04 -5.25
CA CYS A 153 4.79 24.91 -6.56
C CYS A 153 4.77 23.47 -7.13
N SER A 154 5.50 22.52 -6.51
CA SER A 154 5.66 21.15 -7.01
C SER A 154 4.33 20.49 -7.32
N VAL A 155 4.25 19.79 -8.45
CA VAL A 155 2.98 19.24 -8.94
C VAL A 155 2.56 18.06 -8.06
N THR A 156 1.34 18.13 -7.53
CA THR A 156 0.65 17.02 -6.86
C THR A 156 -0.48 16.54 -7.76
N VAL A 157 -0.56 15.24 -7.97
CA VAL A 157 -1.63 14.59 -8.75
C VAL A 157 -2.30 13.49 -7.93
N MET A 158 -3.60 13.27 -8.13
CA MET A 158 -4.32 12.21 -7.44
C MET A 158 -5.47 11.65 -8.28
N VAL A 159 -5.72 10.34 -8.18
CA VAL A 159 -7.01 9.74 -8.59
C VAL A 159 -7.98 9.75 -7.41
N LEU A 160 -9.14 10.37 -7.61
CA LEU A 160 -10.19 10.51 -6.60
C LEU A 160 -11.17 9.32 -6.63
N LYS A 161 -11.95 9.15 -5.56
CA LYS A 161 -12.95 8.07 -5.39
C LYS A 161 -13.93 7.89 -6.55
N ASP A 162 -14.30 8.98 -7.23
CA ASP A 162 -15.18 8.97 -8.40
C ASP A 162 -14.46 8.66 -9.73
N LEU A 163 -13.21 8.18 -9.66
CA LEU A 163 -12.28 7.94 -10.78
C LEU A 163 -11.97 9.19 -11.61
N SER A 164 -12.23 10.37 -11.07
CA SER A 164 -11.73 11.64 -11.60
C SER A 164 -10.26 11.84 -11.17
N THR A 165 -9.56 12.79 -11.78
CA THR A 165 -8.23 13.21 -11.29
C THR A 165 -8.29 14.62 -10.71
N ALA A 166 -7.31 14.97 -9.89
CA ALA A 166 -7.02 16.35 -9.54
C ALA A 166 -5.51 16.64 -9.67
N VAL A 167 -5.19 17.87 -10.10
CA VAL A 167 -3.81 18.41 -10.19
C VAL A 167 -3.75 19.72 -9.40
N TRP A 168 -2.77 19.89 -8.51
CA TRP A 168 -2.57 21.11 -7.72
C TRP A 168 -1.14 21.27 -7.19
N PRO A 169 -0.73 22.46 -6.73
CA PRO A 169 0.59 22.67 -6.10
C PRO A 169 0.70 22.02 -4.72
N PHE A 170 1.88 21.52 -4.37
CA PHE A 170 2.18 20.89 -3.06
C PHE A 170 1.80 21.77 -1.86
N LYS A 171 1.99 23.10 -1.94
CA LYS A 171 1.59 24.05 -0.87
C LYS A 171 0.07 24.25 -0.73
N GLY A 172 -0.74 23.58 -1.55
CA GLY A 172 -2.16 23.84 -1.72
C GLY A 172 -2.45 24.93 -2.75
N GLY A 173 -3.72 25.03 -3.16
CA GLY A 173 -4.20 25.94 -4.19
C GLY A 173 -5.50 25.46 -4.83
N LEU A 174 -5.88 26.05 -5.95
CA LEU A 174 -7.06 25.61 -6.71
C LEU A 174 -6.80 24.24 -7.35
N GLY A 175 -7.51 23.21 -6.90
CA GLY A 175 -7.46 21.87 -7.48
C GLY A 175 -8.10 21.80 -8.87
N LYS A 176 -7.30 21.55 -9.90
CA LYS A 176 -7.78 21.34 -11.27
C LYS A 176 -8.30 19.92 -11.42
N LYS A 177 -9.61 19.74 -11.16
CA LYS A 177 -10.28 18.44 -11.26
C LYS A 177 -10.64 18.12 -12.72
N GLN A 178 -10.14 17.00 -13.27
CA GLN A 178 -10.58 16.48 -14.57
C GLN A 178 -11.60 15.38 -14.36
N ARG A 179 -12.69 15.38 -15.14
CA ARG A 179 -13.76 14.37 -15.01
C ARG A 179 -13.23 12.97 -15.33
N LYS A 180 -13.90 11.93 -14.83
CA LYS A 180 -13.64 10.56 -15.28
C LYS A 180 -13.99 10.42 -16.77
N GLY A 181 -13.20 9.64 -17.50
CA GLY A 181 -13.56 9.13 -18.81
C GLY A 181 -14.47 7.90 -18.73
N PHE A 182 -14.72 7.26 -19.88
CA PHE A 182 -15.58 6.07 -19.97
C PHE A 182 -15.00 4.83 -19.26
N ALA A 183 -13.67 4.70 -19.21
CA ALA A 183 -12.97 3.51 -18.73
C ALA A 183 -12.09 3.77 -17.48
N GLY A 184 -12.33 4.87 -16.76
CA GLY A 184 -11.51 5.29 -15.60
C GLY A 184 -11.08 6.75 -15.70
N PRO A 185 -9.96 7.14 -15.08
CA PRO A 185 -9.45 8.51 -15.10
C PRO A 185 -9.13 9.01 -16.52
N ASP A 186 -9.48 10.26 -16.82
CA ASP A 186 -9.13 10.91 -18.09
C ASP A 186 -7.68 11.40 -18.05
N LEU A 187 -6.76 10.50 -18.38
CA LEU A 187 -5.32 10.77 -18.35
C LEU A 187 -4.88 11.77 -19.45
N SER A 188 -5.66 11.93 -20.54
CA SER A 188 -5.36 12.89 -21.60
C SER A 188 -5.53 14.33 -21.11
N ASN A 189 -6.73 14.68 -20.61
CA ASN A 189 -6.99 16.00 -20.05
C ASN A 189 -6.18 16.26 -18.78
N THR A 190 -5.85 15.20 -18.02
CA THR A 190 -4.94 15.31 -16.87
C THR A 190 -3.51 15.62 -17.30
N GLY A 191 -3.02 14.98 -18.36
CA GLY A 191 -1.69 15.23 -18.93
C GLY A 191 -1.52 16.68 -19.39
N ASP A 192 -2.54 17.26 -20.02
CA ASP A 192 -2.53 18.69 -20.39
C ASP A 192 -2.53 19.63 -19.18
N ALA A 193 -3.18 19.25 -18.07
CA ALA A 193 -3.14 20.03 -16.83
C ALA A 193 -1.74 19.95 -16.18
N ILE A 194 -1.15 18.74 -16.12
CA ILE A 194 0.22 18.50 -15.63
C ILE A 194 1.22 19.30 -16.47
N LYS A 195 1.13 19.25 -17.81
CA LYS A 195 2.02 19.98 -18.71
C LYS A 195 2.03 21.48 -18.43
N LYS A 196 0.85 22.07 -18.19
CA LYS A 196 0.70 23.50 -17.85
C LYS A 196 1.33 23.83 -16.50
N ASP A 197 1.18 22.97 -15.47
CA ASP A 197 1.75 23.23 -14.15
C ASP A 197 3.27 22.99 -14.09
N LEU A 198 3.80 22.00 -14.82
CA LEU A 198 5.24 21.81 -15.01
C LEU A 198 5.89 22.95 -15.81
N ALA A 199 5.17 23.59 -16.73
CA ALA A 199 5.68 24.77 -17.43
C ALA A 199 5.84 25.98 -16.49
N ILE A 200 4.94 26.14 -15.51
CA ILE A 200 4.90 27.28 -14.59
C ILE A 200 5.82 27.09 -13.37
N CYS A 201 6.03 25.84 -12.92
CA CYS A 201 6.88 25.51 -11.77
C CYS A 201 8.23 24.94 -12.21
N ASP A 202 9.33 25.43 -11.61
CA ASP A 202 10.69 24.93 -11.85
C ASP A 202 11.16 23.94 -10.77
N SER A 203 10.21 23.17 -10.23
CA SER A 203 10.50 22.12 -9.25
C SER A 203 10.84 20.80 -9.93
N SER A 204 11.84 20.11 -9.39
CA SER A 204 12.15 18.73 -9.75
C SER A 204 11.38 17.68 -8.95
N PHE A 205 10.42 18.11 -8.12
CA PHE A 205 9.58 17.23 -7.30
C PHE A 205 8.18 17.09 -7.90
N ALA A 206 7.69 15.86 -7.89
CA ALA A 206 6.29 15.53 -8.17
C ALA A 206 5.75 14.52 -7.15
N PHE A 207 4.48 14.70 -6.81
CA PHE A 207 3.79 13.91 -5.80
C PHE A 207 2.57 13.24 -6.42
N PHE A 208 2.36 11.96 -6.13
CA PHE A 208 1.19 11.23 -6.62
C PHE A 208 0.55 10.36 -5.54
N SER A 209 -0.75 10.12 -5.69
CA SER A 209 -1.53 9.23 -4.83
C SER A 209 -2.83 8.80 -5.50
N ALA A 210 -3.64 8.02 -4.79
CA ALA A 210 -5.04 7.80 -5.10
C ALA A 210 -5.85 7.63 -3.81
N ASP A 211 -7.17 7.74 -3.91
CA ASP A 211 -8.10 7.43 -2.82
C ASP A 211 -7.94 5.96 -2.37
N ASP A 212 -8.09 5.69 -1.07
CA ASP A 212 -7.86 4.37 -0.46
C ASP A 212 -8.78 3.24 -0.98
N THR A 213 -9.84 3.60 -1.71
CA THR A 213 -10.77 2.68 -2.38
C THR A 213 -10.41 2.39 -3.85
N VAL A 214 -9.41 3.10 -4.41
CA VAL A 214 -8.98 2.99 -5.81
C VAL A 214 -7.79 2.01 -5.93
N SER A 215 -7.83 1.17 -6.95
CA SER A 215 -6.78 0.20 -7.24
C SER A 215 -5.47 0.86 -7.65
N TRP A 216 -4.36 0.20 -7.32
CA TRP A 216 -3.00 0.67 -7.61
C TRP A 216 -2.80 1.00 -9.09
N GLU A 217 -3.37 0.22 -10.01
CA GLU A 217 -3.29 0.47 -11.46
C GLU A 217 -3.66 1.91 -11.86
N MET A 218 -4.65 2.51 -11.20
CA MET A 218 -5.07 3.89 -11.53
C MET A 218 -4.04 4.93 -11.04
N ALA A 219 -3.49 4.74 -9.83
CA ALA A 219 -2.42 5.58 -9.28
C ALA A 219 -1.14 5.45 -10.13
N TYR A 220 -0.81 4.23 -10.52
CA TYR A 220 0.33 3.88 -11.36
C TYR A 220 0.22 4.53 -12.74
N ASN A 221 -0.91 4.37 -13.44
CA ASN A 221 -1.11 4.97 -14.76
C ASN A 221 -1.10 6.51 -14.71
N LEU A 222 -1.58 7.13 -13.62
CA LEU A 222 -1.48 8.57 -13.42
C LEU A 222 -0.02 9.04 -13.24
N ALA A 223 0.78 8.32 -12.43
CA ALA A 223 2.20 8.62 -12.26
C ALA A 223 3.03 8.38 -13.53
N GLY A 224 2.70 7.33 -14.28
CA GLY A 224 3.25 7.05 -15.61
C GLY A 224 2.91 8.15 -16.61
N THR A 225 1.67 8.66 -16.62
CA THR A 225 1.26 9.82 -17.42
C THR A 225 2.10 11.05 -17.09
N LEU A 226 2.32 11.30 -15.80
CA LEU A 226 3.15 12.41 -15.33
C LEU A 226 4.60 12.29 -15.82
N LYS A 227 5.19 11.08 -15.85
CA LYS A 227 6.52 10.85 -16.44
C LYS A 227 6.53 11.02 -17.96
N VAL A 228 5.52 10.51 -18.68
CA VAL A 228 5.39 10.70 -20.14
C VAL A 228 5.24 12.18 -20.52
N VAL A 229 4.58 12.99 -19.70
CA VAL A 229 4.46 14.44 -19.91
C VAL A 229 5.79 15.16 -19.64
N ASP A 230 6.51 14.78 -18.59
CA ASP A 230 7.84 15.31 -18.25
C ASP A 230 8.88 14.99 -19.35
N GLU A 231 8.91 13.75 -19.84
CA GLU A 231 9.79 13.30 -20.94
C GLU A 231 9.47 13.98 -22.28
N LYS A 232 8.22 14.41 -22.49
CA LYS A 232 7.78 15.16 -23.69
C LYS A 232 7.87 16.67 -23.51
N SER A 233 8.43 17.17 -22.41
CA SER A 233 8.63 18.59 -22.17
C SER A 233 10.06 19.02 -22.55
N ASP A 234 10.23 20.28 -22.99
CA ASP A 234 11.51 20.79 -23.51
C ASP A 234 12.64 20.81 -22.46
N LYS A 235 12.27 20.66 -21.18
CA LYS A 235 13.18 20.49 -20.04
C LYS A 235 12.61 19.40 -19.17
N LYS A 236 13.24 18.21 -19.16
CA LYS A 236 12.94 17.19 -18.15
C LYS A 236 13.17 17.81 -16.77
N LYS A 237 12.13 17.89 -15.95
CA LYS A 237 12.18 18.49 -14.60
C LYS A 237 12.14 17.44 -13.51
N ILE A 238 11.32 16.40 -13.66
CA ILE A 238 10.93 15.55 -12.52
C ILE A 238 11.99 14.49 -12.24
N ASP A 239 12.97 14.85 -11.41
CA ASP A 239 13.93 13.91 -10.84
C ASP A 239 13.32 13.10 -9.68
N THR A 240 12.61 13.78 -8.78
CA THR A 240 12.07 13.20 -7.54
C THR A 240 10.56 12.96 -7.67
N LEU A 241 10.16 11.69 -7.86
CA LEU A 241 8.76 11.27 -7.85
C LEU A 241 8.42 10.61 -6.52
N VAL A 242 7.35 11.04 -5.85
CA VAL A 242 7.02 10.62 -4.47
C VAL A 242 5.60 10.07 -4.41
N LEU A 243 5.46 8.84 -3.92
CA LEU A 243 4.17 8.23 -3.60
C LEU A 243 3.73 8.68 -2.20
N LEU A 244 2.58 9.35 -2.10
CA LEU A 244 2.02 9.79 -0.83
C LEU A 244 1.25 8.64 -0.15
N GLY A 245 1.66 8.29 1.07
CA GLY A 245 1.05 7.22 1.87
C GLY A 245 -0.25 7.54 2.58
N GLU A 246 -0.67 8.81 2.58
CA GLU A 246 -2.01 9.22 2.96
C GLU A 246 -2.65 9.90 1.74
N ALA A 247 -3.88 9.50 1.41
CA ALA A 247 -4.66 10.08 0.33
C ALA A 247 -4.90 11.59 0.60
N PRO A 248 -4.25 12.51 -0.13
CA PRO A 248 -4.35 13.93 0.16
C PRO A 248 -5.71 14.49 -0.29
N VAL A 249 -6.15 15.60 0.31
CA VAL A 249 -7.37 16.27 -0.16
C VAL A 249 -7.03 17.24 -1.29
N ALA A 250 -7.65 17.06 -2.46
CA ALA A 250 -7.42 17.90 -3.64
C ALA A 250 -7.48 19.41 -3.32
N GLY A 251 -6.42 20.14 -3.68
CA GLY A 251 -6.28 21.58 -3.43
C GLY A 251 -5.79 21.95 -2.02
N ARG A 252 -5.75 21.03 -1.06
CA ARG A 252 -5.09 21.29 0.24
C ARG A 252 -3.58 21.13 0.14
N ALA A 253 -2.86 21.76 1.07
CA ALA A 253 -1.43 21.52 1.23
C ALA A 253 -1.18 20.04 1.55
N VAL A 254 -0.17 19.46 0.91
CA VAL A 254 0.26 18.09 1.12
C VAL A 254 1.18 18.03 2.34
N THR A 255 1.02 17.03 3.18
CA THR A 255 1.93 16.72 4.27
C THR A 255 2.68 15.43 3.98
N LEU A 256 3.99 15.41 4.26
CA LEU A 256 4.80 14.21 4.18
C LEU A 256 4.95 13.64 5.59
N LYS A 257 4.34 12.48 5.83
CA LYS A 257 4.64 11.67 7.01
C LYS A 257 6.03 11.04 6.82
N LYS A 258 6.90 11.21 7.82
CA LYS A 258 8.22 10.59 7.92
C LYS A 258 8.10 9.37 8.84
#